data_AF-A0A533UYU6-F1
#
_entry.id   AF-A0A533UYU6-F1
#
_cell.length_a   1.000
_cell.length_b   1.000
_cell.length_c   1.000
_cell.angle_alpha   90.00
_cell.angle_beta   90.00
_cell.angle_gamma   90.00
#
_symmetry.space_group_name_H-M   'P 1'
#
loop_
_entity.id
_entity.type
_entity.pdbx_description
1 polymer ?
#
loop_
_entity_poly.entity_id
_entity_poly.type
_entity_poly.pdbx_seq_one_letter_code
_entity_poly.pdbx_strand_id
1 'polypeptide(L)'
;MSEIGLVEIFNMGEAVALIGTLFVILYFSRKQAQSLSVDIETKVLNDLAERMHTQVEILIGRPELTKVLSKVDAESPELAYAYDILFTFAHAFHMRQRKVLNDNEWTGWVRWYKSAFKQGALKEIWQKTIEMEKWFDPAFHDFINREIVSVTHSDRTE
;
A
#
# COMPACT_ATOMS: atom_id res chain seq x y z
N MET A 1 -63.09 -23.05 -0.48
CA MET A 1 -61.88 -23.65 0.11
C MET A 1 -61.19 -24.41 -1.01
N SER A 2 -60.48 -23.67 -1.86
CA SER A 2 -59.00 -23.64 -1.94
C SER A 2 -58.42 -24.83 -2.70
N GLU A 3 -58.79 -24.95 -3.98
CA GLU A 3 -57.90 -25.54 -4.98
C GLU A 3 -57.02 -24.40 -5.52
N ILE A 4 -56.00 -23.99 -4.74
CA ILE A 4 -54.84 -23.39 -5.39
C ILE A 4 -54.19 -24.56 -6.10
N GLY A 5 -54.42 -24.67 -7.41
CA GLY A 5 -53.99 -25.81 -8.20
C GLY A 5 -52.50 -25.98 -8.04
N LEU A 6 -52.04 -27.21 -7.77
CA LEU A 6 -50.61 -27.58 -7.67
C LEU A 6 -49.76 -26.91 -8.77
N VAL A 7 -50.32 -26.73 -9.96
CA VAL A 7 -49.74 -26.02 -11.11
C VAL A 7 -49.33 -24.57 -10.80
N GLU A 8 -50.15 -23.78 -10.10
CA GLU A 8 -49.81 -22.40 -9.74
C GLU A 8 -48.70 -22.34 -8.70
N ILE A 9 -48.67 -23.26 -7.73
CA ILE A 9 -47.60 -23.38 -6.73
C ILE A 9 -46.28 -23.79 -7.38
N PHE A 10 -46.31 -24.73 -8.34
CA PHE A 10 -45.13 -25.15 -9.09
C PHE A 10 -44.58 -24.01 -9.96
N ASN A 11 -45.43 -23.27 -10.66
CA ASN A 11 -45.02 -22.10 -11.46
C ASN A 11 -44.44 -20.98 -10.59
N MET A 12 -45.00 -20.72 -9.40
CA MET A 12 -44.46 -19.76 -8.44
C MET A 12 -43.11 -20.22 -7.88
N GLY A 13 -42.97 -21.52 -7.58
CA GLY A 13 -41.71 -22.11 -7.12
C GLY A 13 -40.59 -22.01 -8.14
N GLU A 14 -40.89 -22.24 -9.42
CA GLU A 14 -39.94 -22.11 -10.52
C GLU A 14 -39.48 -20.66 -10.71
N ALA A 15 -40.42 -19.70 -10.68
CA ALA A 15 -40.08 -18.28 -10.75
C ALA A 15 -39.17 -17.84 -9.59
N VAL A 16 -39.45 -18.30 -8.36
CA VAL A 16 -38.60 -18.02 -7.19
C VAL A 16 -37.22 -18.66 -7.33
N ALA A 17 -37.14 -19.89 -7.84
CA ALA A 17 -35.87 -20.57 -8.07
C ALA A 17 -35.01 -19.87 -9.14
N LEU A 18 -35.62 -19.39 -10.22
CA LEU A 18 -34.95 -18.59 -11.25
C LEU A 18 -34.43 -17.26 -10.69
N ILE A 19 -35.26 -16.54 -9.92
CA ILE A 19 -34.85 -15.29 -9.27
C ILE A 19 -33.70 -15.54 -8.29
N GLY A 20 -33.76 -16.60 -7.48
CA GLY A 20 -32.69 -16.98 -6.56
C GLY A 20 -31.38 -17.28 -7.28
N THR A 21 -31.45 -18.01 -8.40
CA THR A 21 -30.28 -18.35 -9.22
C THR A 21 -29.67 -17.10 -9.84
N LEU A 22 -30.50 -16.22 -10.41
CA LEU A 22 -30.04 -14.93 -10.96
C LEU A 22 -29.37 -14.06 -9.90
N PHE A 23 -29.92 -14.00 -8.70
CA PHE A 23 -29.33 -13.24 -7.60
C PHE A 23 -27.94 -13.75 -7.23
N VAL A 24 -27.78 -15.07 -7.12
CA VAL A 24 -26.49 -15.72 -6.84
C VAL A 24 -25.48 -15.42 -7.96
N ILE A 25 -25.86 -15.58 -9.22
CA ILE A 25 -25.00 -15.31 -10.37
C ILE A 25 -24.55 -13.85 -10.39
N LEU A 26 -25.49 -12.91 -10.24
CA LEU A 26 -25.17 -11.48 -10.24
C LEU A 26 -24.28 -11.08 -9.06
N TYR A 27 -24.51 -11.66 -7.87
CA TYR A 27 -23.67 -11.43 -6.70
C TYR A 27 -22.24 -11.90 -6.95
N PHE A 28 -22.04 -13.13 -7.42
CA PHE A 28 -20.70 -13.65 -7.72
C PHE A 28 -20.04 -12.93 -8.90
N SER A 29 -20.80 -12.56 -9.93
CA SER A 29 -20.30 -11.77 -11.07
C SER A 29 -19.77 -10.41 -10.61
N ARG A 30 -20.55 -9.69 -9.78
CA ARG A 30 -20.12 -8.42 -9.19
C ARG A 30 -18.88 -8.60 -8.32
N LYS A 31 -18.84 -9.65 -7.49
CA LYS A 31 -17.68 -9.95 -6.63
C LYS A 31 -16.42 -10.23 -7.46
N GLN A 32 -16.53 -10.99 -8.54
CA GLN A 32 -15.43 -11.28 -9.45
C GLN A 32 -14.94 -10.01 -10.17
N ALA A 33 -15.86 -9.18 -10.68
CA ALA A 33 -15.51 -7.92 -11.33
C ALA A 33 -14.78 -6.96 -10.36
N GLN A 34 -15.22 -6.90 -9.11
CA GLN A 34 -14.54 -6.13 -8.07
C GLN A 34 -13.15 -6.67 -7.75
N SER A 35 -13.01 -7.99 -7.60
CA SER A 35 -11.69 -8.63 -7.40
C SER A 35 -10.75 -8.33 -8.55
N LEU A 36 -11.20 -8.52 -9.80
CA LEU A 36 -10.40 -8.25 -10.99
C LEU A 36 -9.96 -6.78 -11.06
N SER A 37 -10.85 -5.85 -10.69
CA SER A 37 -10.52 -4.42 -10.63
C SER A 37 -9.41 -4.13 -9.62
N VAL A 38 -9.47 -4.74 -8.43
CA VAL A 38 -8.42 -4.60 -7.40
C VAL A 38 -7.11 -5.23 -7.86
N ASP A 39 -7.17 -6.39 -8.50
CA ASP A 39 -5.98 -7.08 -9.02
C ASP A 39 -5.29 -6.25 -10.11
N ILE A 40 -6.06 -5.63 -11.02
CA ILE A 40 -5.52 -4.73 -12.05
C ILE A 40 -4.91 -3.48 -11.41
N GLU A 41 -5.60 -2.83 -10.47
CA GLU A 41 -5.06 -1.65 -9.78
C GLU A 41 -3.74 -2.00 -9.07
N THR A 42 -3.73 -3.11 -8.33
CA THR A 42 -2.54 -3.59 -7.61
C THR A 42 -1.40 -3.87 -8.57
N LYS A 43 -1.67 -4.49 -9.72
CA LYS A 43 -0.65 -4.74 -10.75
C LYS A 43 -0.07 -3.43 -11.30
N VAL A 44 -0.92 -2.47 -11.68
CA VAL A 44 -0.45 -1.17 -12.20
C VAL A 44 0.42 -0.45 -11.17
N LEU A 45 0.05 -0.51 -9.89
CA LEU A 45 0.83 0.10 -8.81
C LEU A 45 2.15 -0.64 -8.56
N ASN A 46 2.15 -1.96 -8.68
CA ASN A 46 3.37 -2.76 -8.56
C ASN A 46 4.32 -2.51 -9.74
N ASP A 47 3.81 -2.47 -10.97
CA ASP A 47 4.61 -2.16 -12.17
C ASP A 47 5.22 -0.73 -12.06
N LEU A 48 4.46 0.23 -11.51
CA LEU A 48 4.97 1.58 -11.26
C LEU A 48 6.04 1.61 -10.17
N ALA A 49 5.86 0.83 -9.10
CA ALA A 49 6.85 0.70 -8.02
C ALA A 49 8.14 0.04 -8.53
N GLU A 50 8.04 -0.98 -9.38
CA GLU A 50 9.21 -1.60 -10.03
C GLU A 50 9.97 -0.58 -10.89
N ARG A 51 9.24 0.19 -11.71
CA ARG A 51 9.86 1.26 -12.51
C ARG A 51 10.55 2.32 -11.64
N MET A 52 9.94 2.65 -10.50
CA MET A 52 10.53 3.58 -9.53
C MET A 52 11.80 2.99 -8.91
N HIS A 53 11.79 1.72 -8.52
CA HIS A 53 12.97 1.04 -7.99
C HIS A 53 14.11 0.99 -9.00
N THR A 54 13.83 0.73 -10.29
CA THR A 54 14.86 0.83 -11.35
C THR A 54 15.46 2.23 -11.45
N GLN A 55 14.66 3.29 -11.30
CA GLN A 55 15.19 4.65 -11.30
C GLN A 55 16.07 4.91 -10.08
N VAL A 56 15.68 4.41 -8.91
CA VAL A 56 16.48 4.53 -7.69
C VAL A 56 17.79 3.74 -7.78
N GLU A 57 17.77 2.53 -8.35
CA GLU A 57 18.98 1.74 -8.61
C GLU A 57 19.98 2.51 -9.50
N ILE A 58 19.49 3.17 -10.55
CA ILE A 58 20.31 4.06 -11.39
C ILE A 58 20.91 5.20 -10.56
N LEU A 59 20.13 5.82 -9.67
CA LEU A 59 20.62 6.90 -8.81
C LEU A 59 21.64 6.42 -7.76
N ILE A 60 21.48 5.21 -7.23
CA ILE A 60 22.47 4.61 -6.32
C ILE A 60 23.78 4.33 -7.06
N GLY A 61 23.71 3.79 -8.28
CA GLY A 61 24.88 3.52 -9.12
C GLY A 61 25.52 4.78 -9.71
N ARG A 62 24.77 5.89 -9.81
CA ARG A 62 25.18 7.17 -10.39
C ARG A 62 24.61 8.35 -9.59
N PRO A 63 25.11 8.58 -8.36
CA PRO A 63 24.59 9.61 -7.46
C PRO A 63 24.67 11.02 -8.06
N GLU A 64 25.58 11.27 -9.00
CA GLU A 64 25.69 12.55 -9.72
C GLU A 64 24.48 12.91 -10.59
N LEU A 65 23.59 11.94 -10.89
CA LEU A 65 22.35 12.17 -11.63
C LEU A 65 21.23 12.73 -10.74
N THR A 66 21.39 12.73 -9.42
CA THR A 66 20.41 13.30 -8.50
C THR A 66 20.13 14.78 -8.75
N LYS A 67 21.12 15.51 -9.31
CA LYS A 67 20.98 16.90 -9.79
C LYS A 67 19.87 17.11 -10.83
N VAL A 68 19.46 16.06 -11.53
CA VAL A 68 18.34 16.10 -12.49
C VAL A 68 17.00 16.21 -11.75
N LEU A 69 16.93 15.64 -10.55
CA LEU A 69 15.71 15.54 -9.74
C LEU A 69 15.63 16.63 -8.67
N SER A 70 16.77 17.02 -8.09
CA SER A 70 16.85 18.07 -7.07
C SER A 70 18.17 18.82 -7.17
N LYS A 71 18.17 20.11 -6.83
CA LYS A 71 19.42 20.88 -6.64
C LYS A 71 20.11 20.57 -5.31
N VAL A 72 19.48 19.76 -4.46
CA VAL A 72 20.12 19.21 -3.26
C VAL A 72 21.12 18.18 -3.75
N ASP A 73 22.40 18.47 -3.54
CA ASP A 73 23.49 17.54 -3.80
C ASP A 73 23.27 16.29 -2.93
N ALA A 74 22.65 15.27 -3.52
CA ALA A 74 22.69 13.93 -2.97
C ALA A 74 24.03 13.30 -3.37
N GLU A 75 25.10 13.91 -2.88
CA GLU A 75 26.48 13.45 -3.09
C GLU A 75 26.78 12.13 -2.34
N SER A 76 25.90 11.76 -1.40
CA SER A 76 26.09 10.61 -0.52
C SER A 76 25.24 9.41 -0.99
N PRO A 77 25.86 8.25 -1.28
CA PRO A 77 25.16 6.99 -1.54
C PRO A 77 24.19 6.60 -0.42
N GLU A 78 24.47 6.99 0.83
CA GLU A 78 23.62 6.77 1.99
C GLU A 78 22.29 7.52 1.87
N LEU A 79 22.29 8.74 1.33
CA LEU A 79 21.06 9.49 1.09
C LEU A 79 20.23 8.85 -0.03
N ALA A 80 20.88 8.42 -1.12
CA ALA A 80 20.19 7.71 -2.21
C ALA A 80 19.56 6.39 -1.70
N TYR A 81 20.28 5.64 -0.89
CA TYR A 81 19.78 4.42 -0.28
C TYR A 81 18.67 4.69 0.76
N ALA A 82 18.75 5.80 1.50
CA ALA A 82 17.68 6.22 2.39
C ALA A 82 16.39 6.52 1.62
N TYR A 83 16.47 7.19 0.47
CA TYR A 83 15.30 7.39 -0.40
C TYR A 83 14.71 6.06 -0.88
N ASP A 84 15.55 5.09 -1.29
CA ASP A 84 15.07 3.75 -1.70
C ASP A 84 14.25 3.06 -0.61
N ILE A 85 14.80 3.03 0.61
CA ILE A 85 14.12 2.46 1.77
C ILE A 85 12.78 3.19 1.99
N LEU A 86 12.78 4.52 1.95
CA LEU A 86 11.58 5.31 2.23
C LEU A 86 10.50 5.15 1.17
N PHE A 87 10.86 5.07 -0.11
CA PHE A 87 9.90 4.79 -1.18
C PHE A 87 9.32 3.38 -1.07
N THR A 88 10.14 2.40 -0.71
CA THR A 88 9.66 1.04 -0.42
C THR A 88 8.66 1.05 0.73
N PHE A 89 8.92 1.83 1.78
CA PHE A 89 8.02 1.96 2.92
C PHE A 89 6.73 2.71 2.60
N ALA A 90 6.81 3.79 1.84
CA ALA A 90 5.63 4.51 1.36
C ALA A 90 4.74 3.57 0.53
N HIS A 91 5.34 2.76 -0.33
CA HIS A 91 4.62 1.76 -1.10
C HIS A 91 3.92 0.73 -0.22
N ALA A 92 4.63 0.14 0.76
CA ALA A 92 4.03 -0.80 1.72
C ALA A 92 2.88 -0.15 2.51
N PHE A 93 3.05 1.11 2.95
CA PHE A 93 2.01 1.87 3.63
C PHE A 93 0.77 2.07 2.75
N HIS A 94 0.93 2.42 1.47
CA HIS A 94 -0.20 2.55 0.56
C HIS A 94 -0.86 1.20 0.23
N MET A 95 -0.09 0.13 0.11
CA MET A 95 -0.63 -1.24 -0.06
C MET A 95 -1.46 -1.64 1.16
N ARG A 96 -1.04 -1.25 2.37
CA ARG A 96 -1.83 -1.43 3.58
C ARG A 96 -3.13 -0.62 3.54
N GLN A 97 -3.10 0.66 3.15
CA GLN A 97 -4.30 1.49 3.03
C GLN A 97 -5.32 0.90 2.03
N ARG A 98 -4.84 0.28 0.96
CA ARG A 98 -5.65 -0.44 -0.03
C ARG A 98 -6.13 -1.82 0.41
N LYS A 99 -5.77 -2.26 1.63
CA LYS A 99 -6.10 -3.58 2.18
C LYS A 99 -5.50 -4.75 1.39
N VAL A 100 -4.40 -4.51 0.68
CA VAL A 100 -3.63 -5.55 0.01
C VAL A 100 -2.75 -6.29 1.01
N LEU A 101 -2.07 -5.55 1.91
CA LEU A 101 -1.28 -6.15 2.99
C LEU A 101 -2.15 -6.53 4.19
N ASN A 102 -2.02 -7.79 4.62
CA ASN A 102 -2.68 -8.27 5.83
C ASN A 102 -1.98 -7.76 7.11
N ASP A 103 -2.61 -8.00 8.26
CA ASP A 103 -2.14 -7.48 9.56
C ASP A 103 -0.75 -8.01 9.96
N ASN A 104 -0.47 -9.27 9.64
CA ASN A 104 0.81 -9.89 9.99
C ASN A 104 1.95 -9.36 9.12
N GLU A 105 1.72 -9.23 7.81
CA GLU A 105 2.66 -8.62 6.86
C GLU A 105 2.96 -7.18 7.27
N TRP A 106 1.92 -6.40 7.54
CA TRP A 106 2.05 -5.02 7.98
C TRP A 106 2.85 -4.89 9.28
N THR A 107 2.60 -5.76 10.25
CA THR A 107 3.34 -5.80 11.51
C THR A 107 4.84 -6.06 11.27
N GLY A 108 5.18 -6.95 10.34
CA GLY A 108 6.56 -7.22 9.94
C GLY A 108 7.24 -5.98 9.37
N TRP A 109 6.60 -5.31 8.42
CA TRP A 109 7.08 -4.05 7.83
C TRP A 109 7.33 -2.97 8.88
N VAL A 110 6.33 -2.70 9.74
CA VAL A 110 6.43 -1.69 10.80
C VAL A 110 7.58 -2.01 11.77
N ARG A 111 7.74 -3.28 12.15
CA ARG A 111 8.85 -3.70 13.03
C ARG A 111 10.21 -3.47 12.40
N TRP A 112 10.39 -3.85 11.14
CA TRP A 112 11.65 -3.63 10.42
C TRP A 112 11.99 -2.14 10.37
N TYR A 113 11.01 -1.31 10.05
CA TYR A 113 11.22 0.14 9.94
C TYR A 113 11.56 0.82 11.26
N LYS A 114 10.82 0.49 12.32
CA LYS A 114 11.10 1.00 13.67
C LYS A 114 12.53 0.66 14.07
N SER A 115 13.00 -0.54 13.73
CA SER A 115 14.38 -0.96 13.99
C SER A 115 15.38 -0.13 13.16
N ALA A 116 15.10 0.09 11.87
CA ALA A 116 15.95 0.92 11.00
C ALA A 116 16.05 2.39 11.48
N PHE A 117 14.94 2.99 11.91
CA PHE A 117 14.91 4.34 12.48
C PHE A 117 15.57 4.43 13.87
N LYS A 118 15.55 3.35 14.65
CA LYS A 118 16.15 3.32 16.00
C LYS A 118 17.66 3.11 15.95
N GLN A 119 18.14 2.27 15.04
CA GLN A 119 19.53 1.79 15.05
C GLN A 119 20.40 2.46 13.98
N GLY A 120 19.83 2.85 12.84
CA GLY A 120 20.56 3.41 11.72
C GLY A 120 20.50 4.94 11.64
N ALA A 121 21.15 5.50 10.60
CA ALA A 121 21.16 6.93 10.31
C ALA A 121 19.84 7.45 9.69
N LEU A 122 18.88 6.56 9.42
CA LEU A 122 17.66 6.89 8.67
C LEU A 122 16.81 7.96 9.37
N LYS A 123 16.77 7.96 10.70
CA LYS A 123 16.08 9.00 11.48
C LYS A 123 16.72 10.37 11.31
N GLU A 124 18.05 10.45 11.32
CA GLU A 124 18.77 11.71 11.16
C GLU A 124 18.60 12.25 9.74
N ILE A 125 18.70 11.37 8.74
CA ILE A 125 18.49 11.70 7.33
C ILE A 125 17.04 12.19 7.10
N TRP A 126 16.05 11.47 7.65
CA TRP A 126 14.63 11.86 7.59
C TRP A 126 14.39 13.25 8.14
N GLN A 127 14.99 13.58 9.28
CA GLN A 127 14.75 14.86 9.98
C GLN A 127 15.51 16.04 9.37
N LYS A 128 16.71 15.82 8.83
CA LYS A 128 17.65 16.90 8.48
C LYS A 128 17.80 17.13 6.98
N THR A 129 17.56 16.10 6.17
CA THR A 129 17.98 16.11 4.76
C THR A 129 16.82 15.92 3.80
N ILE A 130 15.79 15.15 4.19
CA ILE A 130 14.71 14.81 3.27
C ILE A 130 13.67 15.93 3.18
N GLU A 131 13.45 16.39 1.96
CA GLU A 131 12.41 17.37 1.64
C GLU A 131 11.05 16.68 1.51
N MET A 132 10.52 16.23 2.65
CA MET A 132 9.29 15.42 2.76
C MET A 132 8.14 15.92 1.89
N GLU A 133 7.90 17.23 1.89
CA GLU A 133 6.81 17.88 1.17
C GLU A 133 6.91 17.77 -0.36
N LYS A 134 8.10 17.48 -0.89
CA LYS A 134 8.34 17.36 -2.33
C LYS A 134 8.23 15.91 -2.82
N TRP A 135 8.52 14.94 -1.97
CA TRP A 135 8.75 13.55 -2.38
C TRP A 135 7.72 12.55 -1.87
N PHE A 136 7.03 12.86 -0.77
CA PHE A 136 6.08 11.95 -0.13
C PHE A 136 4.75 12.63 0.15
N ASP A 137 3.67 11.85 0.15
CA ASP A 137 2.35 12.38 0.47
C ASP A 137 2.22 12.69 1.98
N PRO A 138 1.33 13.63 2.36
CA PRO A 138 1.15 14.02 3.75
C PRO A 138 0.75 12.88 4.69
N ALA A 139 -0.02 11.88 4.22
CA ALA A 139 -0.49 10.80 5.08
C ALA A 139 0.66 9.86 5.47
N PHE A 140 1.57 9.57 4.53
CA PHE A 140 2.78 8.83 4.85
C PHE A 140 3.68 9.61 5.83
N HIS A 141 3.91 10.90 5.58
CA HIS A 141 4.69 11.75 6.47
C HIS A 141 4.14 11.76 7.91
N ASP A 142 2.82 11.92 8.07
CA ASP A 142 2.14 11.87 9.35
C ASP A 142 2.31 10.51 10.05
N PHE A 143 2.17 9.41 9.29
CA PHE A 143 2.36 8.07 9.80
C PHE A 143 3.79 7.85 10.35
N ILE A 144 4.83 8.22 9.59
CA ILE A 144 6.21 8.08 10.06
C ILE A 144 6.45 8.88 11.34
N ASN A 145 6.03 10.14 11.38
CA ASN A 145 6.28 10.99 12.54
C ASN A 145 5.54 10.49 13.78
N ARG A 146 4.28 10.05 13.62
CA ARG A 146 3.43 9.63 14.73
C ARG A 146 3.71 8.21 15.21
N GLU A 147 3.92 7.25 14.32
CA GLU A 147 3.98 5.84 14.70
C GLU A 147 5.38 5.27 14.74
N ILE A 148 6.32 5.87 14.01
CA ILE A 148 7.69 5.37 13.90
C ILE A 148 8.62 6.24 14.74
N VAL A 149 8.68 7.54 14.47
CA VAL A 149 9.63 8.45 15.14
C VAL A 149 9.23 8.71 16.59
N SER A 150 7.96 8.97 16.88
CA SER A 150 7.50 9.26 18.25
C SER A 150 7.74 8.08 19.21
N VAL A 151 7.49 6.84 18.75
CA VAL A 151 7.67 5.62 19.54
C VAL A 151 9.15 5.42 19.91
N THR A 152 10.08 5.81 19.03
CA THR A 152 11.52 5.77 19.36
C THR A 152 11.96 6.80 20.40
N HIS A 153 11.17 7.85 20.68
CA HIS A 153 11.49 8.82 21.74
C HIS A 153 11.06 8.31 23.13
N SER A 154 9.93 7.59 23.21
CA SER A 154 9.43 7.02 24.47
C SER A 154 10.37 5.96 25.07
N ASP A 155 11.10 5.23 24.24
CA ASP A 155 12.04 4.18 24.65
C ASP A 155 13.35 4.70 25.26
N ARG A 156 13.56 6.02 25.37
CA ARG A 156 14.78 6.64 25.96
C ARG A 156 14.57 7.19 27.37
N THR A 157 13.39 7.01 27.96
CA THR A 157 13.02 7.51 29.29
C THR A 157 12.81 6.41 30.35
N GLU A 158 13.31 5.20 30.10
CA GLU A 158 13.40 4.12 31.11
C GLU A 158 14.85 3.69 31.34
#